data_AF-A0A2I0AK21-F1
#
_entry.id   AF-A0A2I0AK21-F1
#
_cell.length_a   1.000
_cell.length_b   1.000
_cell.length_c   1.000
_cell.angle_alpha   90.00
_cell.angle_beta   90.00
_cell.angle_gamma   90.00
#
_symmetry.space_group_name_H-M   'P 1'
#
loop_
_entity.id
_entity.type
_entity.pdbx_description
1 polymer ?
#
loop_
_entity_poly.entity_id
_entity_poly.type
_entity_poly.pdbx_seq_one_letter_code
_entity_poly.pdbx_strand_id
1 'polypeptide(L)'
;MAQNPVKPTAEIYVIESDEAERMRREMNLTAVSDLLPALVPTAQRMARPQISRYHVGAVALGSSGRIYLGVNVEFPGVPLHHSIHAEQFVVTNAALHGERSIQFIAVSDFPCGHCRQFLQEIRSASQIQIQVTGQGEYRPLSYFLPNPFGPSDLLKEDVPLLLESHCNYLIEEGEKEEEICKGLGEMEERLRAAALMAAREAHAPYSGCPSGFALADGKGRVYAGAYMESAAYNPSLGPVQAAIVAYMVAGGSRGGGGEGGVGEGLVAAVLAEKEHAAVSQETTARVLLAAVAPKARFSVYRVRSSTSPW
;
A
#
# COMPACT_ATOMS: atom_id res chain seq x y z
N MET A 1 -3.41 15.12 40.01
CA MET A 1 -4.18 14.00 39.47
C MET A 1 -3.82 13.87 37.99
N ALA A 2 -3.00 12.87 37.64
CA ALA A 2 -2.60 12.65 36.26
C ALA A 2 -3.80 12.10 35.49
N GLN A 3 -4.26 12.82 34.47
CA GLN A 3 -5.23 12.30 33.52
C GLN A 3 -4.55 11.14 32.78
N ASN A 4 -5.10 9.93 32.94
CA ASN A 4 -4.73 8.78 32.13
C ASN A 4 -4.94 9.16 30.66
N PRO A 5 -3.93 9.06 29.77
CA PRO A 5 -4.18 9.24 28.36
C PRO A 5 -5.05 8.06 27.92
N VAL A 6 -6.25 8.38 27.44
CA VAL A 6 -7.13 7.42 26.77
C VAL A 6 -6.31 6.77 25.65
N LYS A 7 -5.91 5.50 25.84
CA LYS A 7 -5.31 4.72 24.75
C LYS A 7 -6.33 4.71 23.62
N PRO A 8 -5.99 5.15 22.39
CA PRO A 8 -6.88 4.95 21.26
C PRO A 8 -7.13 3.44 21.14
N THR A 9 -8.38 3.02 21.31
CA THR A 9 -8.79 1.61 21.33
C THR A 9 -8.90 1.00 19.93
N ALA A 10 -8.62 1.79 18.89
CA ALA A 10 -8.59 1.35 17.50
C ALA A 10 -7.33 1.82 16.77
N GLU A 11 -6.72 0.92 16.00
CA GLU A 11 -5.78 1.28 14.95
C GLU A 11 -6.54 2.10 13.90
N ILE A 12 -6.05 3.30 13.60
CA ILE A 12 -6.66 4.23 12.65
C ILE A 12 -5.65 4.45 11.55
N TYR A 13 -6.03 4.11 10.32
CA TYR A 13 -5.18 4.27 9.15
C TYR A 13 -5.65 5.40 8.23
N VAL A 14 -6.89 5.87 8.38
CA VAL A 14 -7.46 6.96 7.59
C VAL A 14 -8.26 7.88 8.50
N ILE A 15 -8.10 9.18 8.30
CA ILE A 15 -8.90 10.23 8.94
C ILE A 15 -9.57 11.00 7.80
N GLU A 16 -10.90 11.01 7.80
CA GLU A 16 -11.68 11.71 6.78
C GLU A 16 -11.45 13.23 6.82
N SER A 17 -11.67 13.93 5.71
CA SER A 17 -11.37 15.37 5.59
C SER A 17 -12.11 16.22 6.63
N ASP A 18 -13.39 15.93 6.88
CA ASP A 18 -14.20 16.64 7.88
C ASP A 18 -13.70 16.39 9.31
N GLU A 19 -13.21 15.18 9.59
CA GLU A 19 -12.60 14.80 10.85
C GLU A 19 -11.27 15.54 11.05
N ALA A 20 -10.40 15.54 10.03
CA ALA A 20 -9.12 16.23 10.05
C ALA A 20 -9.29 17.73 10.29
N GLU A 21 -10.25 18.37 9.62
CA GLU A 21 -10.56 19.78 9.80
C GLU A 21 -11.13 20.07 11.20
N ARG A 22 -11.92 19.16 11.76
CA ARG A 22 -12.39 19.30 13.15
C ARG A 22 -11.24 19.21 14.14
N MET A 23 -10.35 18.22 14.01
CA MET A 23 -9.17 18.06 14.85
C MET A 23 -8.26 19.29 14.77
N ARG A 24 -8.08 19.87 13.57
CA ARG A 24 -7.29 21.11 13.37
C ARG A 24 -7.85 22.25 14.22
N ARG A 25 -9.18 22.44 14.20
CA ARG A 25 -9.86 23.50 14.98
C ARG A 25 -9.76 23.26 16.47
N GLU A 26 -10.00 22.03 16.94
CA GLU A 26 -9.91 21.68 18.36
C GLU A 26 -8.51 21.91 18.93
N MET A 27 -7.48 21.69 18.12
CA MET A 27 -6.08 21.92 18.49
C MET A 27 -5.58 23.35 18.22
N ASN A 28 -6.44 24.26 17.72
CA ASN A 28 -6.09 25.64 17.35
C ASN A 28 -4.90 25.75 16.38
N LEU A 29 -4.81 24.84 15.41
CA LEU A 29 -3.74 24.82 14.41
C LEU A 29 -4.10 25.66 13.17
N THR A 30 -3.09 26.17 12.47
CA THR A 30 -3.30 27.03 11.30
C THR A 30 -3.78 26.24 10.09
N ALA A 31 -3.14 25.10 9.80
CA ALA A 31 -3.44 24.25 8.67
C ALA A 31 -3.58 22.78 9.09
N VAL A 32 -4.28 21.98 8.27
CA VAL A 32 -4.41 20.52 8.50
C VAL A 32 -3.04 19.84 8.48
N SER A 33 -2.10 20.33 7.67
CA SER A 33 -0.70 19.86 7.62
C SER A 33 0.00 19.91 8.99
N ASP A 34 -0.43 20.79 9.89
CA ASP A 34 0.18 20.95 11.21
C ASP A 34 -0.24 19.81 12.17
N LEU A 35 -1.28 19.04 11.84
CA LEU A 35 -1.69 17.85 12.60
C LEU A 35 -0.74 16.67 12.38
N LEU A 36 -0.12 16.56 11.21
CA LEU A 36 0.57 15.36 10.77
C LEU A 36 1.69 14.93 11.75
N PRO A 37 2.59 15.83 12.23
CA PRO A 37 3.64 15.44 13.17
C PRO A 37 3.08 14.94 14.51
N ALA A 38 1.95 15.48 14.97
CA ALA A 38 1.31 15.04 16.21
C ALA A 38 0.71 13.63 16.08
N LEU A 39 0.40 13.19 14.85
CA LEU A 39 -0.12 11.86 14.56
C LEU A 39 0.97 10.80 14.35
N VAL A 40 2.22 11.21 14.07
CA VAL A 40 3.35 10.28 13.84
C VAL A 40 3.55 9.29 15.01
N PRO A 41 3.54 9.70 16.29
CA PRO A 41 3.67 8.75 17.40
C PRO A 41 2.54 7.72 17.46
N THR A 42 1.35 8.06 16.96
CA THR A 42 0.23 7.11 16.84
C THR A 42 0.50 6.07 15.76
N ALA A 43 0.99 6.49 14.59
CA ALA A 43 1.43 5.58 13.54
C ALA A 43 2.57 4.65 14.02
N GLN A 44 3.59 5.18 14.72
CA GLN A 44 4.72 4.36 15.22
C GLN A 44 4.27 3.19 16.11
N ARG A 45 3.25 3.39 16.96
CA ARG A 45 2.71 2.31 17.83
C ARG A 45 2.03 1.18 17.05
N MET A 46 1.70 1.42 15.79
CA MET A 46 1.04 0.47 14.90
C MET A 46 2.04 -0.29 14.00
N ALA A 47 3.33 0.00 14.09
CA ALA A 47 4.36 -0.70 13.33
C ALA A 47 4.47 -2.18 13.68
N ARG A 48 5.03 -2.97 12.74
CA ARG A 48 5.28 -4.41 12.89
C ARG A 48 6.75 -4.77 12.55
N PRO A 49 7.74 -4.22 13.27
CA PRO A 49 9.16 -4.45 12.99
C PRO A 49 9.70 -5.70 13.72
N GLN A 50 9.30 -6.90 13.27
CA GLN A 50 9.66 -8.15 13.97
C GLN A 50 11.17 -8.46 13.94
N ILE A 51 11.93 -7.86 13.01
CA ILE A 51 13.37 -8.07 12.83
C ILE A 51 14.14 -6.97 13.55
N SER A 52 13.93 -5.71 13.18
CA SER A 52 14.72 -4.57 13.65
C SER A 52 14.32 -4.08 15.04
N ARG A 53 13.06 -4.34 15.45
CA ARG A 53 12.41 -3.72 16.61
C ARG A 53 12.36 -2.18 16.54
N TYR A 54 12.62 -1.61 15.37
CA TYR A 54 12.66 -0.18 15.12
C TYR A 54 11.32 0.30 14.54
N HIS A 55 10.59 1.12 15.30
CA HIS A 55 9.21 1.50 14.98
C HIS A 55 9.18 2.83 14.22
N VAL A 56 8.79 2.77 12.94
CA VAL A 56 8.71 3.92 12.05
C VAL A 56 7.24 4.20 11.70
N GLY A 57 6.85 5.47 11.79
CA GLY A 57 5.52 5.95 11.44
C GLY A 57 5.60 7.06 10.41
N ALA A 58 4.66 7.05 9.47
CA ALA A 58 4.47 8.08 8.46
C ALA A 58 3.01 8.51 8.43
N VAL A 59 2.77 9.80 8.17
CA VAL A 59 1.43 10.38 8.09
C VAL A 59 1.40 11.32 6.88
N ALA A 60 0.49 11.10 5.94
CA ALA A 60 0.39 11.87 4.70
C ALA A 60 -0.94 12.61 4.61
N LEU A 61 -0.92 13.83 4.09
CA LEU A 61 -2.10 14.60 3.70
C LEU A 61 -2.30 14.51 2.19
N GLY A 62 -3.42 13.93 1.79
CA GLY A 62 -3.84 13.86 0.40
C GLY A 62 -4.48 15.16 -0.09
N SER A 63 -4.54 15.33 -1.41
CA SER A 63 -5.25 16.43 -2.06
C SER A 63 -6.75 16.46 -1.75
N SER A 64 -7.34 15.31 -1.41
CA SER A 64 -8.73 15.22 -0.94
C SER A 64 -8.97 15.84 0.45
N GLY A 65 -7.91 16.18 1.19
CA GLY A 65 -7.99 16.63 2.58
C GLY A 65 -8.01 15.47 3.59
N ARG A 66 -8.07 14.21 3.15
CA ARG A 66 -7.93 13.04 4.02
C ARG A 66 -6.48 12.86 4.48
N ILE A 67 -6.33 12.38 5.72
CA ILE A 67 -5.03 12.01 6.29
C ILE A 67 -4.90 10.49 6.28
N TYR A 68 -3.76 9.99 5.81
CA TYR A 68 -3.41 8.58 5.78
C TYR A 68 -2.27 8.30 6.73
N LEU A 69 -2.36 7.24 7.51
CA LEU A 69 -1.26 6.77 8.37
C LEU A 69 -0.62 5.54 7.73
N GLY A 70 0.69 5.41 7.93
CA GLY A 70 1.48 4.28 7.46
C GLY A 70 2.60 3.91 8.41
N VAL A 71 3.02 2.65 8.33
CA VAL A 71 3.93 2.02 9.29
C VAL A 71 4.89 1.07 8.61
N ASN A 72 6.05 0.83 9.20
CA ASN A 72 6.93 -0.22 8.70
C ASN A 72 6.46 -1.62 9.13
N VAL A 73 6.61 -2.58 8.21
CA VAL A 73 6.22 -3.98 8.37
C VAL A 73 7.36 -4.86 7.89
N GLU A 74 7.79 -5.79 8.74
CA GLU A 74 8.92 -6.70 8.47
C GLU A 74 8.46 -8.15 8.53
N PHE A 75 9.03 -8.98 7.67
CA PHE A 75 8.64 -10.38 7.50
C PHE A 75 9.83 -11.31 7.82
N PRO A 76 9.87 -11.94 9.01
CA PRO A 76 10.90 -12.93 9.33
C PRO A 76 10.86 -14.12 8.36
N GLY A 77 12.04 -14.68 8.05
CA GLY A 77 12.16 -15.88 7.22
C GLY A 77 12.16 -15.65 5.71
N VAL A 78 12.04 -14.40 5.26
CA VAL A 78 12.20 -14.01 3.85
C VAL A 78 13.26 -12.91 3.69
N PRO A 79 13.83 -12.71 2.49
CA PRO A 79 14.79 -11.64 2.25
C PRO A 79 14.25 -10.24 2.58
N LEU A 80 15.15 -9.33 3.03
CA LEU A 80 14.79 -7.99 3.51
C LEU A 80 14.02 -7.13 2.50
N HIS A 81 14.21 -7.38 1.19
CA HIS A 81 13.50 -6.67 0.12
C HIS A 81 11.98 -6.93 0.10
N HIS A 82 11.46 -7.84 0.92
CA HIS A 82 10.02 -8.00 1.12
C HIS A 82 9.43 -6.99 2.11
N SER A 83 10.25 -6.35 2.94
CA SER A 83 9.79 -5.41 3.97
C SER A 83 9.05 -4.22 3.36
N ILE A 84 8.10 -3.67 4.10
CA ILE A 84 7.34 -2.47 3.72
C ILE A 84 7.79 -1.33 4.61
N HIS A 85 8.24 -0.23 4.02
CA HIS A 85 8.59 0.98 4.76
C HIS A 85 7.33 1.80 5.08
N ALA A 86 7.39 2.65 6.11
CA ALA A 86 6.24 3.46 6.50
C ALA A 86 5.76 4.40 5.38
N GLU A 87 6.69 4.91 4.59
CA GLU A 87 6.44 5.78 3.44
C GLU A 87 5.79 5.00 2.27
N GLN A 88 6.25 3.76 2.01
CA GLN A 88 5.58 2.89 1.03
C GLN A 88 4.17 2.52 1.50
N PHE A 89 4.01 2.23 2.79
CA PHE A 89 2.71 1.91 3.39
C PHE A 89 1.74 3.08 3.22
N VAL A 90 2.15 4.31 3.57
CA VAL A 90 1.22 5.45 3.53
C VAL A 90 0.79 5.80 2.11
N VAL A 91 1.69 5.69 1.13
CA VAL A 91 1.37 5.87 -0.30
C VAL A 91 0.42 4.76 -0.77
N THR A 92 0.67 3.51 -0.39
CA THR A 92 -0.20 2.38 -0.71
C THR A 92 -1.60 2.55 -0.10
N ASN A 93 -1.67 2.99 1.16
CA ASN A 93 -2.92 3.28 1.84
C ASN A 93 -3.71 4.39 1.13
N ALA A 94 -3.03 5.47 0.72
CA ALA A 94 -3.65 6.54 -0.06
C ALA A 94 -4.18 6.04 -1.42
N ALA A 95 -3.39 5.22 -2.13
CA ALA A 95 -3.79 4.60 -3.40
C ALA A 95 -5.02 3.68 -3.24
N LEU A 96 -5.06 2.85 -2.20
CA LEU A 96 -6.19 1.97 -1.88
C LEU A 96 -7.50 2.75 -1.64
N HIS A 97 -7.40 4.01 -1.22
CA HIS A 97 -8.55 4.91 -1.01
C HIS A 97 -8.80 5.86 -2.19
N GLY A 98 -8.14 5.65 -3.33
CA GLY A 98 -8.30 6.45 -4.55
C GLY A 98 -7.76 7.88 -4.45
N GLU A 99 -6.82 8.15 -3.54
CA GLU A 99 -6.15 9.44 -3.48
C GLU A 99 -5.35 9.71 -4.75
N ARG A 100 -5.43 10.93 -5.28
CA ARG A 100 -4.79 11.29 -6.56
C ARG A 100 -3.45 12.01 -6.39
N SER A 101 -3.19 12.58 -5.22
CA SER A 101 -1.96 13.31 -4.94
C SER A 101 -1.72 13.40 -3.43
N ILE A 102 -0.44 13.42 -3.04
CA ILE A 102 0.01 13.65 -1.67
C ILE A 102 0.76 14.97 -1.64
N GLN A 103 0.42 15.85 -0.71
CA GLN A 103 1.00 17.19 -0.60
C GLN A 103 2.03 17.29 0.54
N PHE A 104 1.73 16.66 1.68
CA PHE A 104 2.55 16.68 2.88
C PHE A 104 2.74 15.27 3.44
N ILE A 105 3.92 14.99 3.97
CA ILE A 105 4.25 13.78 4.72
C ILE A 105 5.00 14.17 6.00
N ALA A 106 4.54 13.73 7.17
CA ALA A 106 5.34 13.74 8.39
C ALA A 106 5.84 12.32 8.69
N VAL A 107 7.10 12.18 9.07
CA VAL A 107 7.74 10.90 9.36
C VAL A 107 8.47 10.93 10.70
N SER A 108 8.60 9.76 11.36
CA SER A 108 9.35 9.65 12.61
C SER A 108 10.85 9.86 12.41
N ASP A 109 11.39 9.41 11.29
CA ASP A 109 12.81 9.43 10.96
C ASP A 109 13.03 9.86 9.50
N PHE A 110 14.28 10.22 9.17
CA PHE A 110 14.62 10.59 7.81
C PHE A 110 14.29 9.47 6.82
N PRO A 111 13.59 9.78 5.71
CA PRO A 111 13.28 8.78 4.71
C PRO A 111 14.56 8.26 4.09
N CYS A 112 14.69 6.94 3.94
CA CYS A 112 15.86 6.33 3.32
C CYS A 112 15.86 6.58 1.79
N GLY A 113 17.00 6.33 1.12
CA GLY A 113 17.11 6.52 -0.33
C GLY A 113 16.06 5.73 -1.13
N HIS A 114 15.73 4.51 -0.69
CA HIS A 114 14.69 3.68 -1.28
C HIS A 114 13.31 4.36 -1.25
N CYS A 115 12.92 4.95 -0.12
CA CYS A 115 11.62 5.64 0.00
C CYS A 115 11.60 6.96 -0.75
N ARG A 116 12.70 7.73 -0.72
CA ARG A 116 12.82 8.95 -1.53
C ARG A 116 12.64 8.67 -3.02
N GLN A 117 13.20 7.54 -3.48
CA GLN A 117 13.10 7.09 -4.85
C GLN A 117 11.69 6.57 -5.19
N PHE A 118 11.06 5.78 -4.30
CA PHE A 118 9.67 5.33 -4.48
C PHE A 118 8.69 6.50 -4.58
N LEU A 119 8.91 7.58 -3.81
CA LEU A 119 8.07 8.78 -3.89
C LEU A 119 8.18 9.52 -5.23
N GLN A 120 9.24 9.31 -6.04
CA GLN A 120 9.35 9.91 -7.38
C GLN A 120 8.28 9.39 -8.34
N GLU A 121 7.61 8.29 -8.02
CA GLU A 121 6.51 7.72 -8.78
C GLU A 121 5.21 8.52 -8.66
N ILE A 122 5.19 9.59 -7.87
CA ILE A 122 4.03 10.46 -7.69
C ILE A 122 4.17 11.69 -8.59
N ARG A 123 3.09 12.11 -9.25
CA ARG A 123 3.07 13.36 -10.03
C ARG A 123 3.49 14.55 -9.15
N SER A 124 4.42 15.36 -9.64
CA SER A 124 4.99 16.49 -8.91
C SER A 124 5.72 16.11 -7.61
N ALA A 125 6.28 14.90 -7.52
CA ALA A 125 7.00 14.38 -6.36
C ALA A 125 7.99 15.37 -5.73
N SER A 126 8.73 16.13 -6.55
CA SER A 126 9.73 17.12 -6.11
C SER A 126 9.19 18.20 -5.16
N GLN A 127 7.88 18.45 -5.19
CA GLN A 127 7.17 19.46 -4.40
C GLN A 127 6.56 18.92 -3.10
N ILE A 128 6.49 17.59 -2.93
CA ILE A 128 5.94 16.96 -1.72
C ILE A 128 6.71 17.46 -0.50
N GLN A 129 6.01 18.05 0.45
CA GLN A 129 6.60 18.60 1.66
C GLN A 129 6.78 17.50 2.70
N ILE A 130 8.00 17.28 3.17
CA ILE A 130 8.34 16.26 4.17
C ILE A 130 8.84 16.92 5.44
N GLN A 131 8.26 16.54 6.58
CA GLN A 131 8.72 16.92 7.91
C GLN A 131 9.19 15.68 8.67
N VAL A 132 10.40 15.74 9.21
CA VAL A 132 10.95 14.71 10.10
C VAL A 132 10.71 15.14 11.54
N THR A 133 10.24 14.22 12.38
CA THR A 133 10.00 14.49 13.80
C THR A 133 11.26 15.03 14.47
N GLY A 134 11.12 16.11 15.23
CA GLY A 134 12.25 16.81 15.88
C GLY A 134 12.98 17.84 15.01
N GLN A 135 12.73 17.93 13.70
CA GLN A 135 13.36 18.95 12.83
C GLN A 135 12.53 20.25 12.70
N GLY A 136 11.26 20.25 13.10
CA GLY A 136 10.43 21.46 13.24
C GLY A 136 9.93 22.11 11.94
N GLU A 137 10.44 21.73 10.75
CA GLU A 137 10.07 22.35 9.48
C GLU A 137 9.81 21.32 8.37
N TYR A 138 8.91 21.68 7.44
CA TYR A 138 8.72 20.98 6.18
C TYR A 138 9.79 21.37 5.16
N ARG A 139 10.29 20.38 4.42
CA ARG A 139 11.22 20.56 3.30
C ARG A 139 10.72 19.76 2.09
N PRO A 140 10.83 20.29 0.86
CA PRO A 140 10.39 19.56 -0.34
C PRO A 140 11.21 18.28 -0.54
N LEU A 141 10.65 17.25 -1.19
CA LEU A 141 11.38 16.01 -1.50
C LEU A 141 12.65 16.28 -2.31
N SER A 142 12.66 17.31 -3.16
CA SER A 142 13.86 17.76 -3.89
C SER A 142 15.04 18.18 -3.00
N TYR A 143 14.78 18.57 -1.75
CA TYR A 143 15.82 18.80 -0.74
C TYR A 143 16.50 17.48 -0.31
N PHE A 144 15.72 16.41 -0.17
CA PHE A 144 16.21 15.10 0.28
C PHE A 144 16.79 14.26 -0.87
N LEU A 145 16.34 14.48 -2.10
CA LEU A 145 16.81 13.77 -3.29
C LEU A 145 17.10 14.78 -4.42
N PRO A 146 18.25 15.46 -4.40
CA PRO A 146 18.64 16.38 -5.45
C PRO A 146 19.00 15.63 -6.74
N ASN A 147 18.62 16.19 -7.89
CA ASN A 147 18.83 15.60 -9.23
C ASN A 147 18.33 14.14 -9.30
N PRO A 148 17.04 13.89 -9.02
CA PRO A 148 16.51 12.54 -8.97
C PRO A 148 16.52 11.89 -10.36
N PHE A 149 16.74 10.58 -10.39
CA PHE A 149 16.29 9.73 -11.50
C PHE A 149 14.82 9.37 -11.26
N GLY A 150 13.98 9.33 -12.29
CA GLY A 150 12.55 9.06 -12.11
C GLY A 150 11.76 8.86 -13.40
N PRO A 151 10.42 8.88 -13.32
CA PRO A 151 9.54 8.63 -14.47
C PRO A 151 9.85 9.50 -15.69
N SER A 152 10.24 10.77 -15.51
CA SER A 152 10.58 11.69 -16.60
C SER A 152 11.78 11.27 -17.45
N ASP A 153 12.65 10.41 -16.92
CA ASP A 153 13.82 9.92 -17.65
C ASP A 153 13.49 8.73 -18.56
N LEU A 154 12.38 8.04 -18.31
CA LEU A 154 12.01 6.79 -18.98
C LEU A 154 10.67 6.86 -19.73
N LEU A 155 9.74 7.69 -19.26
CA LEU A 155 8.36 7.75 -19.73
C LEU A 155 8.06 9.09 -20.41
N LYS A 156 7.03 9.09 -21.25
CA LYS A 156 6.44 10.31 -21.79
C LYS A 156 5.58 11.01 -20.73
N GLU A 157 5.39 12.31 -20.88
CA GLU A 157 4.67 13.14 -19.89
C GLU A 157 3.21 12.71 -19.66
N ASP A 158 2.57 12.15 -20.69
CA ASP A 158 1.16 11.73 -20.70
C ASP A 158 0.90 10.38 -20.03
N VAL A 159 1.96 9.62 -19.70
CA VAL A 159 1.80 8.35 -18.98
C VAL A 159 1.32 8.63 -17.55
N PRO A 160 0.21 8.01 -17.09
CA PRO A 160 -0.23 8.11 -15.71
C PRO A 160 0.83 7.59 -14.74
N LEU A 161 0.99 8.29 -13.62
CA LEU A 161 1.89 7.94 -12.52
C LEU A 161 1.11 7.26 -11.37
N LEU A 162 1.80 6.88 -10.30
CA LEU A 162 1.34 5.86 -9.35
C LEU A 162 -0.02 6.13 -8.69
N LEU A 163 -0.37 7.40 -8.40
CA LEU A 163 -1.65 7.78 -7.77
C LEU A 163 -2.74 8.21 -8.78
N GLU A 164 -2.39 8.30 -10.07
CA GLU A 164 -3.33 8.63 -11.13
C GLU A 164 -4.13 7.38 -11.56
N SER A 165 -5.15 7.54 -12.41
CA SER A 165 -6.02 6.42 -12.76
C SER A 165 -5.34 5.50 -13.75
N HIS A 166 -5.41 4.20 -13.49
CA HIS A 166 -4.90 3.17 -14.38
C HIS A 166 -6.08 2.34 -14.90
N CYS A 167 -5.97 1.86 -16.13
CA CYS A 167 -6.92 0.90 -16.67
C CYS A 167 -6.16 -0.03 -17.62
N ASN A 168 -5.46 -1.00 -17.03
CA ASN A 168 -4.81 -2.04 -17.80
C ASN A 168 -5.90 -2.97 -18.37
N TYR A 169 -6.02 -3.02 -19.69
CA TYR A 169 -7.01 -3.86 -20.37
C TYR A 169 -6.64 -5.34 -20.25
N LEU A 170 -7.11 -5.98 -19.18
CA LEU A 170 -6.88 -7.40 -18.88
C LEU A 170 -8.18 -8.19 -18.98
N ILE A 171 -8.17 -9.24 -19.80
CA ILE A 171 -9.30 -10.15 -20.03
C ILE A 171 -8.95 -11.57 -19.61
N GLU A 172 -9.96 -12.28 -19.14
CA GLU A 172 -9.89 -13.71 -18.79
C GLU A 172 -10.22 -14.54 -20.04
N GLU A 173 -9.63 -15.73 -20.18
CA GLU A 173 -10.14 -16.69 -21.17
C GLU A 173 -11.52 -17.20 -20.72
N GLY A 174 -12.42 -17.36 -21.70
CA GLY A 174 -13.81 -17.73 -21.46
C GLY A 174 -13.97 -19.03 -20.68
N GLU A 175 -14.46 -18.92 -19.45
CA GLU A 175 -15.43 -19.89 -18.94
C GLU A 175 -16.80 -19.39 -19.40
N LYS A 176 -17.47 -20.24 -20.18
CA LYS A 176 -18.88 -20.06 -20.53
C LYS A 176 -19.66 -19.80 -19.23
N GLU A 177 -20.50 -18.78 -19.25
CA GLU A 177 -21.55 -18.62 -18.25
C GLU A 177 -22.38 -19.90 -18.19
N GLU A 178 -22.11 -20.81 -17.25
CA GLU A 178 -23.09 -21.75 -16.72
C GLU A 178 -22.55 -22.52 -15.50
N GLU A 179 -23.43 -22.63 -14.50
CA GLU A 179 -23.40 -23.49 -13.30
C GLU A 179 -22.54 -23.11 -12.08
N ILE A 180 -23.07 -22.13 -11.34
CA ILE A 180 -23.36 -22.16 -9.90
C ILE A 180 -22.70 -23.32 -9.12
N CYS A 181 -21.58 -23.06 -8.45
CA CYS A 181 -21.03 -23.93 -7.41
C CYS A 181 -21.25 -23.32 -6.02
N LYS A 182 -22.30 -23.81 -5.34
CA LYS A 182 -22.69 -23.40 -3.98
C LYS A 182 -21.56 -23.67 -2.96
N GLY A 183 -21.21 -22.65 -2.18
CA GLY A 183 -20.59 -22.75 -0.86
C GLY A 183 -19.09 -22.48 -0.76
N LEU A 184 -18.29 -22.89 -1.76
CA LEU A 184 -16.84 -22.64 -1.84
C LEU A 184 -16.41 -21.90 -3.12
N GLY A 185 -17.22 -21.96 -4.19
CA GLY A 185 -16.95 -21.26 -5.46
C GLY A 185 -17.05 -19.74 -5.34
N GLU A 186 -17.95 -19.23 -4.49
CA GLU A 186 -18.20 -17.79 -4.36
C GLU A 186 -17.01 -17.01 -3.76
N MET A 187 -16.27 -17.60 -2.82
CA MET A 187 -15.08 -16.94 -2.24
C MET A 187 -13.94 -16.88 -3.24
N GLU A 188 -13.72 -17.97 -3.97
CA GLU A 188 -12.68 -18.06 -5.00
C GLU A 188 -12.96 -17.07 -6.13
N GLU A 189 -14.21 -16.96 -6.57
CA GLU A 189 -14.65 -15.98 -7.56
C GLU A 189 -14.46 -14.53 -7.08
N ARG A 190 -14.85 -14.22 -5.83
CA ARG A 190 -14.62 -12.89 -5.23
C ARG A 190 -13.14 -12.55 -5.13
N LEU A 191 -12.29 -13.51 -4.77
CA LEU A 191 -10.84 -13.33 -4.72
C LEU A 191 -10.25 -13.10 -6.11
N ARG A 192 -10.66 -13.91 -7.08
CA ARG A 192 -10.26 -13.78 -8.49
C ARG A 192 -10.63 -12.42 -9.05
N ALA A 193 -11.88 -12.01 -8.89
CA ALA A 193 -12.37 -10.70 -9.32
C ALA A 193 -11.60 -9.55 -8.64
N ALA A 194 -11.35 -9.64 -7.33
CA ALA A 194 -10.60 -8.62 -6.60
C ALA A 194 -9.13 -8.52 -7.04
N ALA A 195 -8.46 -9.67 -7.27
CA ALA A 195 -7.09 -9.70 -7.76
C ALA A 195 -7.00 -9.15 -9.19
N LEU A 196 -7.95 -9.48 -10.06
CA LEU A 196 -8.02 -8.95 -11.42
C LEU A 196 -8.26 -7.44 -11.43
N MET A 197 -9.19 -6.94 -10.61
CA MET A 197 -9.41 -5.50 -10.49
C MET A 197 -8.16 -4.77 -9.97
N ALA A 198 -7.46 -5.33 -8.99
CA ALA A 198 -6.19 -4.77 -8.55
C ALA A 198 -5.11 -4.80 -9.66
N ALA A 199 -5.06 -5.85 -10.48
CA ALA A 199 -4.16 -5.89 -11.64
C ALA A 199 -4.53 -4.81 -12.68
N ARG A 200 -5.82 -4.53 -12.89
CA ARG A 200 -6.28 -3.48 -13.80
C ARG A 200 -5.86 -2.08 -13.35
N GLU A 201 -5.82 -1.84 -12.05
CA GLU A 201 -5.38 -0.56 -11.46
C GLU A 201 -3.86 -0.49 -11.18
N ALA A 202 -3.09 -1.53 -11.51
CA ALA A 202 -1.66 -1.57 -11.22
C ALA A 202 -0.84 -0.52 -12.00
N HIS A 203 0.09 0.13 -11.31
CA HIS A 203 1.10 1.00 -11.92
C HIS A 203 2.29 0.15 -12.36
N ALA A 204 2.30 -0.26 -13.63
CA ALA A 204 3.39 -1.08 -14.20
C ALA A 204 3.86 -0.58 -15.59
N PRO A 205 4.22 0.72 -15.74
CA PRO A 205 4.54 1.29 -17.05
C PRO A 205 5.91 0.85 -17.59
N TYR A 206 6.80 0.29 -16.77
CA TYR A 206 8.17 -0.05 -17.18
C TYR A 206 8.26 -1.46 -17.74
N SER A 207 7.68 -2.44 -17.03
CA SER A 207 7.70 -3.84 -17.47
C SER A 207 6.51 -4.21 -18.35
N GLY A 208 5.41 -3.44 -18.30
CA GLY A 208 4.15 -3.83 -18.92
C GLY A 208 3.55 -5.11 -18.33
N CYS A 209 3.88 -5.43 -17.07
CA CYS A 209 3.44 -6.62 -16.35
C CYS A 209 2.56 -6.26 -15.15
N PRO A 210 1.34 -5.72 -15.39
CA PRO A 210 0.39 -5.44 -14.31
C PRO A 210 0.01 -6.72 -13.58
N SER A 211 -0.05 -6.64 -12.25
CA SER A 211 -0.42 -7.76 -11.40
C SER A 211 -1.15 -7.26 -10.16
N GLY A 212 -2.03 -8.11 -9.64
CA GLY A 212 -2.85 -7.83 -8.47
C GLY A 212 -2.94 -9.07 -7.60
N PHE A 213 -3.04 -8.86 -6.30
CA PHE A 213 -3.10 -9.94 -5.32
C PHE A 213 -4.27 -9.71 -4.38
N ALA A 214 -5.02 -10.77 -4.08
CA ALA A 214 -6.13 -10.73 -3.16
C ALA A 214 -5.94 -11.76 -2.04
N LEU A 215 -6.41 -11.40 -0.85
CA LEU A 215 -6.35 -12.16 0.40
C LEU A 215 -7.76 -12.28 0.96
N ALA A 216 -8.11 -13.45 1.51
CA ALA A 216 -9.33 -13.66 2.28
C ALA A 216 -9.01 -14.07 3.71
N ASP A 217 -9.75 -13.50 4.67
CA ASP A 217 -9.70 -13.94 6.06
C ASP A 217 -10.75 -15.04 6.38
N GLY A 218 -10.64 -15.64 7.56
CA GLY A 218 -11.59 -16.66 8.03
C GLY A 218 -13.01 -16.16 8.25
N LYS A 219 -13.27 -14.85 8.11
CA LYS A 219 -14.61 -14.23 8.13
C LYS A 219 -15.15 -13.98 6.72
N GLY A 220 -14.40 -14.32 5.68
CA GLY A 220 -14.77 -14.12 4.29
C GLY A 220 -14.65 -12.68 3.79
N ARG A 221 -13.89 -11.82 4.48
CA ARG A 221 -13.53 -10.48 3.99
C ARG A 221 -12.39 -10.61 3.00
N VAL A 222 -12.46 -9.85 1.90
CA VAL A 222 -11.47 -9.86 0.82
C VAL A 222 -10.71 -8.54 0.81
N TYR A 223 -9.40 -8.61 0.65
CA TYR A 223 -8.47 -7.50 0.62
C TYR A 223 -7.60 -7.63 -0.61
N ALA A 224 -7.43 -6.57 -1.39
CA ALA A 224 -6.64 -6.63 -2.61
C ALA A 224 -5.63 -5.49 -2.68
N GLY A 225 -4.52 -5.76 -3.36
CA GLY A 225 -3.44 -4.80 -3.59
C GLY A 225 -2.90 -4.92 -5.00
N ALA A 226 -2.63 -3.76 -5.59
CA ALA A 226 -2.09 -3.63 -6.93
C ALA A 226 -0.56 -3.55 -6.89
N TYR A 227 0.10 -4.02 -7.95
CA TYR A 227 1.53 -3.82 -8.15
C TYR A 227 1.85 -2.35 -8.42
N MET A 228 2.93 -1.85 -7.80
CA MET A 228 3.38 -0.47 -7.93
C MET A 228 4.86 -0.46 -8.30
N GLU A 229 5.16 -0.29 -9.58
CA GLU A 229 6.53 -0.21 -10.06
C GLU A 229 7.21 1.11 -9.70
N SER A 230 8.53 1.07 -9.69
CA SER A 230 9.35 2.27 -9.71
C SER A 230 10.32 2.25 -10.90
N ALA A 231 10.61 3.44 -11.44
CA ALA A 231 11.64 3.67 -12.45
C ALA A 231 13.00 3.07 -12.05
N ALA A 232 13.30 3.03 -10.74
CA ALA A 232 14.54 2.47 -10.22
C ALA A 232 14.47 0.95 -9.92
N TYR A 233 13.38 0.29 -10.30
CA TYR A 233 13.09 -1.15 -10.20
C TYR A 233 13.03 -1.68 -8.77
N ASN A 234 14.14 -1.67 -8.03
CA ASN A 234 14.22 -2.18 -6.65
C ASN A 234 13.21 -1.53 -5.68
N PRO A 235 12.86 -0.23 -5.81
CA PRO A 235 11.84 0.37 -4.97
C PRO A 235 10.40 -0.06 -5.23
N SER A 236 10.14 -0.84 -6.28
CA SER A 236 8.81 -1.34 -6.61
C SER A 236 8.19 -2.09 -5.43
N LEU A 237 6.91 -1.86 -5.17
CA LEU A 237 6.17 -2.55 -4.12
C LEU A 237 5.30 -3.65 -4.75
N GLY A 238 5.57 -4.90 -4.37
CA GLY A 238 4.87 -6.08 -4.87
C GLY A 238 3.38 -6.09 -4.48
N PRO A 239 2.52 -6.75 -5.29
CA PRO A 239 1.07 -6.76 -5.04
C PRO A 239 0.70 -7.50 -3.75
N VAL A 240 1.52 -8.48 -3.31
CA VAL A 240 1.33 -9.19 -2.02
C VAL A 240 1.49 -8.22 -0.86
N GLN A 241 2.54 -7.40 -0.86
CA GLN A 241 2.74 -6.37 0.14
C GLN A 241 1.59 -5.37 0.15
N ALA A 242 1.12 -4.92 -1.02
CA ALA A 242 -0.01 -4.02 -1.11
C ALA A 242 -1.31 -4.64 -0.55
N ALA A 243 -1.56 -5.94 -0.77
CA ALA A 243 -2.70 -6.64 -0.22
C ALA A 243 -2.60 -6.81 1.31
N ILE A 244 -1.39 -7.00 1.83
CA ILE A 244 -1.12 -6.99 3.28
C ILE A 244 -1.42 -5.61 3.88
N VAL A 245 -1.03 -4.52 3.21
CA VAL A 245 -1.42 -3.15 3.62
C VAL A 245 -2.95 -3.03 3.67
N ALA A 246 -3.66 -3.46 2.63
CA ALA A 246 -5.13 -3.43 2.61
C ALA A 246 -5.75 -4.22 3.77
N TYR A 247 -5.22 -5.40 4.08
CA TYR A 247 -5.65 -6.21 5.22
C TYR A 247 -5.42 -5.49 6.56
N MET A 248 -4.26 -4.85 6.75
CA MET A 248 -3.95 -4.11 7.97
C MET A 248 -4.85 -2.87 8.12
N VAL A 249 -5.03 -2.10 7.05
CA VAL A 249 -5.85 -0.89 7.04
C VAL A 249 -7.31 -1.21 7.40
N ALA A 250 -7.84 -2.34 6.94
CA ALA A 250 -9.17 -2.82 7.29
C ALA A 250 -9.28 -3.46 8.70
N GLY A 251 -8.21 -3.37 9.51
CA GLY A 251 -8.16 -3.89 10.87
C GLY A 251 -8.07 -5.41 10.97
N GLY A 252 -7.58 -6.08 9.94
CA GLY A 252 -7.40 -7.53 9.92
C GLY A 252 -6.43 -8.02 11.00
N SER A 253 -5.33 -7.30 11.21
CA SER A 253 -4.22 -7.65 12.12
C SER A 253 -4.50 -7.42 13.62
N ARG A 254 -5.74 -7.09 14.02
CA ARG A 254 -6.09 -6.67 15.40
C ARG A 254 -6.10 -7.80 16.44
N GLY A 255 -5.83 -9.05 16.05
CA GLY A 255 -5.88 -10.23 16.93
C GLY A 255 -4.58 -10.63 17.62
N GLY A 256 -3.43 -10.17 17.13
CA GLY A 256 -2.12 -10.55 17.65
C GLY A 256 -1.51 -9.40 18.45
N GLY A 257 -1.60 -9.43 19.78
CA GLY A 257 -0.99 -8.41 20.62
C GLY A 257 0.52 -8.33 20.39
N GLY A 258 1.01 -7.35 19.61
CA GLY A 258 2.42 -7.01 19.38
C GLY A 258 3.31 -8.09 18.74
N GLU A 259 2.96 -9.36 18.86
CA GLU A 259 3.79 -10.54 18.55
C GLU A 259 3.12 -11.49 17.54
N GLY A 260 1.82 -11.31 17.24
CA GLY A 260 1.14 -12.09 16.20
C GLY A 260 1.59 -11.68 14.79
N GLY A 261 1.75 -12.67 13.92
CA GLY A 261 2.15 -12.45 12.52
C GLY A 261 1.09 -11.68 11.73
N VAL A 262 1.53 -10.90 10.75
CA VAL A 262 0.66 -10.01 9.94
C VAL A 262 -0.42 -10.78 9.14
N GLY A 263 -0.30 -12.10 8.99
CA GLY A 263 -1.25 -12.94 8.25
C GLY A 263 -2.14 -13.85 9.09
N GLU A 264 -2.20 -13.66 10.41
CA GLU A 264 -3.02 -14.51 11.27
C GLU A 264 -4.51 -14.43 10.86
N GLY A 265 -5.10 -15.59 10.58
CA GLY A 265 -6.51 -15.67 10.14
C GLY A 265 -6.74 -15.53 8.64
N LEU A 266 -5.70 -15.35 7.82
CA LEU A 266 -5.80 -15.50 6.36
C LEU A 266 -5.97 -16.96 5.97
N VAL A 267 -6.92 -17.25 5.08
CA VAL A 267 -7.32 -18.62 4.70
C VAL A 267 -7.16 -18.91 3.19
N ALA A 268 -7.17 -17.87 2.36
CA ALA A 268 -7.00 -18.02 0.93
C ALA A 268 -6.37 -16.77 0.30
N ALA A 269 -5.70 -16.96 -0.83
CA ALA A 269 -5.02 -15.93 -1.57
C ALA A 269 -5.10 -16.21 -3.08
N VAL A 270 -5.12 -15.15 -3.87
CA VAL A 270 -5.15 -15.21 -5.33
C VAL A 270 -4.18 -14.19 -5.92
N LEU A 271 -3.36 -14.62 -6.87
CA LEU A 271 -2.58 -13.75 -7.75
C LEU A 271 -3.24 -13.69 -9.13
N ALA A 272 -3.45 -12.50 -9.66
CA ALA A 272 -3.77 -12.26 -11.07
C ALA A 272 -2.59 -11.56 -11.73
N GLU A 273 -2.03 -12.17 -12.78
CA GLU A 273 -0.93 -11.57 -13.56
C GLU A 273 -1.00 -11.99 -15.02
N LYS A 274 -0.29 -11.25 -15.88
CA LYS A 274 -0.29 -11.51 -17.32
C LYS A 274 0.28 -12.89 -17.68
N GLU A 275 -0.30 -13.54 -18.68
CA GLU A 275 0.27 -14.72 -19.32
C GLU A 275 1.59 -14.37 -20.02
N HIS A 276 2.64 -15.16 -19.82
CA HIS A 276 3.99 -14.90 -20.35
C HIS A 276 4.57 -13.52 -19.96
N ALA A 277 4.27 -13.04 -18.75
CA ALA A 277 4.83 -11.79 -18.23
C ALA A 277 6.37 -11.83 -18.16
N ALA A 278 7.03 -10.75 -18.60
CA ALA A 278 8.48 -10.59 -18.44
C ALA A 278 8.90 -10.50 -16.97
N VAL A 279 8.01 -10.01 -16.12
CA VAL A 279 8.13 -9.98 -14.66
C VAL A 279 6.96 -10.75 -14.06
N SER A 280 7.24 -11.87 -13.38
CA SER A 280 6.25 -12.68 -12.67
C SER A 280 6.40 -12.53 -11.16
N GLN A 281 5.26 -12.39 -10.48
CA GLN A 281 5.17 -12.29 -9.02
C GLN A 281 4.90 -13.65 -8.36
N GLU A 282 4.63 -14.71 -9.12
CA GLU A 282 4.18 -15.99 -8.56
C GLU A 282 5.16 -16.58 -7.54
N THR A 283 6.44 -16.70 -7.91
CA THR A 283 7.44 -17.37 -7.06
C THR A 283 7.67 -16.57 -5.77
N THR A 284 7.80 -15.25 -5.86
CA THR A 284 7.99 -14.37 -4.71
C THR A 284 6.73 -14.31 -3.85
N ALA A 285 5.54 -14.38 -4.45
CA ALA A 285 4.28 -14.44 -3.73
C ALA A 285 4.15 -15.74 -2.92
N ARG A 286 4.54 -16.89 -3.47
CA ARG A 286 4.56 -18.16 -2.72
C ARG A 286 5.47 -18.07 -1.50
N VAL A 287 6.67 -17.49 -1.67
CA VAL A 287 7.64 -17.34 -0.57
C VAL A 287 7.10 -16.44 0.54
N LEU A 288 6.60 -15.25 0.19
CA LEU A 288 6.07 -14.32 1.20
C LEU A 288 4.80 -14.85 1.87
N LEU A 289 3.88 -15.44 1.10
CA LEU A 289 2.65 -16.01 1.65
C LEU A 289 2.96 -17.19 2.59
N ALA A 290 3.94 -18.03 2.28
CA ALA A 290 4.34 -19.13 3.17
C ALA A 290 4.87 -18.62 4.52
N ALA A 291 5.56 -17.47 4.54
CA ALA A 291 6.05 -16.86 5.77
C ALA A 291 4.92 -16.20 6.59
N VAL A 292 3.94 -15.59 5.92
CA VAL A 292 2.92 -14.74 6.56
C VAL A 292 1.64 -15.51 6.90
N ALA A 293 1.23 -16.43 6.03
CA ALA A 293 0.01 -17.23 6.14
C ALA A 293 0.22 -18.66 5.58
N PRO A 294 1.03 -19.51 6.25
CA PRO A 294 1.43 -20.83 5.73
C PRO A 294 0.28 -21.82 5.47
N LYS A 295 -0.90 -21.56 6.05
CA LYS A 295 -2.10 -22.40 5.88
C LYS A 295 -3.06 -21.89 4.81
N ALA A 296 -2.80 -20.70 4.24
CA ALA A 296 -3.67 -20.13 3.22
C ALA A 296 -3.56 -20.91 1.91
N ARG A 297 -4.70 -21.23 1.30
CA ARG A 297 -4.73 -21.77 -0.06
C ARG A 297 -4.28 -20.67 -1.05
N PHE A 298 -3.48 -21.01 -2.05
CA PHE A 298 -3.01 -20.06 -3.05
C PHE A 298 -3.30 -20.53 -4.48
N SER A 299 -4.00 -19.69 -5.25
CA SER A 299 -4.26 -19.88 -6.69
C SER A 299 -3.63 -18.75 -7.51
N VAL A 300 -3.29 -19.05 -8.76
CA VAL A 300 -2.76 -18.07 -9.73
C VAL A 300 -3.65 -18.08 -10.96
N TYR A 301 -4.13 -16.91 -11.37
CA TYR A 301 -4.88 -16.73 -12.61
C TYR A 301 -4.05 -15.94 -13.59
N ARG A 302 -3.91 -16.49 -14.79
CA ARG A 302 -3.20 -15.89 -15.90
C ARG A 302 -4.20 -15.16 -16.78
N VAL A 303 -3.93 -13.89 -17.08
CA VAL A 303 -4.80 -13.05 -17.90
C VAL A 303 -4.09 -12.55 -19.15
N ARG A 304 -4.86 -12.24 -20.20
CA ARG A 304 -4.31 -11.68 -21.45
C ARG A 304 -4.56 -10.19 -21.52
N SER A 305 -3.66 -9.49 -22.21
CA SER A 305 -3.90 -8.10 -22.59
C SER A 305 -4.93 -8.05 -23.73
N SER A 306 -5.93 -7.19 -23.62
CA SER A 306 -6.78 -6.81 -24.74
C SER A 306 -6.22 -5.56 -25.41
N THR A 307 -6.29 -5.49 -26.75
CA THR A 307 -5.84 -4.35 -27.54
C THR A 307 -6.91 -3.28 -27.76
N SER A 308 -8.12 -3.45 -27.22
CA SER A 308 -9.26 -2.54 -27.45
C SER A 308 -10.09 -2.28 -26.19
N PRO A 309 -10.51 -1.03 -25.92
CA PRO A 309 -11.48 -0.67 -24.88
C PRO A 309 -12.93 -1.12 -25.13
N TRP A 310 -13.17 -2.07 -26.04
CA TRP A 310 -14.40 -2.28 -26.84
C TRP A 310 -14.59 -1.26 -27.95
#